data_AF-A0A358AC88-F1
#
_entry.id   AF-A0A358AC88-F1
#
_cell.length_a   1.000
_cell.length_b   1.000
_cell.length_c   1.000
_cell.angle_alpha   90.00
_cell.angle_beta   90.00
_cell.angle_gamma   90.00
#
_symmetry.space_group_name_H-M   'P 1'
#
loop_
_entity.id
_entity.type
_entity.pdbx_description
1 polymer ?
#
loop_
_entity_poly.entity_id
_entity_poly.type
_entity_poly.pdbx_seq_one_letter_code
_entity_poly.pdbx_strand_id
1 'polypeptide(L)'
;MSWFNKIKEKFLNKKEISDPVWEGIIIGKIIKCEKHPNADRLKVCEVDCGNEHRTIVCGGINVQENILVPVAKPGIKVYVGGRELVELKPVVIRGVESAGMICGSDEIGLAEKFPPTQEKEILDLSKYNFAPGLTLANALKLIK
;
A
#
# COMPACT_ATOMS: atom_id res chain seq x y z
N MET A 1 -38.42 21.26 -13.88
CA MET A 1 -36.94 21.31 -13.90
C MET A 1 -36.42 19.96 -13.47
N SER A 2 -35.49 19.41 -14.25
CA SER A 2 -35.45 18.01 -14.66
C SER A 2 -35.03 16.99 -13.58
N TRP A 3 -35.81 15.91 -13.42
CA TRP A 3 -35.45 14.69 -12.68
C TRP A 3 -34.09 14.12 -13.12
N PHE A 4 -33.70 14.35 -14.37
CA PHE A 4 -32.39 13.99 -14.92
C PHE A 4 -31.20 14.68 -14.24
N ASN A 5 -31.36 15.89 -13.68
CA ASN A 5 -30.25 16.57 -12.99
C ASN A 5 -29.96 15.92 -11.63
N LYS A 6 -30.98 15.46 -10.90
CA LYS A 6 -30.80 14.69 -9.65
C LYS A 6 -30.13 13.34 -9.89
N ILE A 7 -30.36 12.70 -11.04
CA ILE A 7 -29.70 11.44 -11.39
C ILE A 7 -28.24 11.69 -11.79
N LYS A 8 -27.96 12.75 -12.56
CA LYS A 8 -26.58 13.12 -12.90
C LYS A 8 -25.74 13.49 -11.67
N GLU A 9 -26.28 14.23 -10.71
CA GLU A 9 -25.57 14.53 -9.45
C GLU A 9 -25.32 13.28 -8.59
N LYS A 10 -26.26 12.31 -8.58
CA LYS A 10 -26.10 11.06 -7.82
C LYS A 10 -25.12 10.07 -8.47
N PHE A 11 -24.90 10.16 -9.79
CA PHE A 11 -23.96 9.29 -10.52
C PHE A 11 -22.57 9.91 -10.72
N LEU A 12 -22.43 11.25 -10.71
CA LEU A 12 -21.11 11.91 -10.78
C LEU A 12 -20.35 11.97 -9.44
N ASN A 13 -21.00 11.70 -8.31
CA ASN A 13 -20.37 11.70 -6.98
C ASN A 13 -19.83 10.33 -6.55
N LYS A 14 -19.57 9.40 -7.48
CA LYS A 14 -18.95 8.11 -7.14
C LYS A 14 -17.41 8.22 -7.07
N LYS A 15 -16.96 9.10 -6.17
CA LYS A 15 -15.59 9.12 -5.64
C LYS A 15 -15.61 9.53 -4.17
N GLU A 16 -16.63 9.09 -3.43
CA GLU A 16 -16.51 9.00 -1.97
C GLU A 16 -15.50 7.88 -1.70
N ILE A 17 -14.24 8.28 -1.55
CA ILE A 17 -13.22 7.52 -0.84
C ILE A 17 -13.72 7.49 0.60
N SER A 18 -14.60 6.54 0.90
CA SER A 18 -15.17 6.35 2.21
C SER A 18 -14.10 5.72 3.10
N ASP A 19 -13.61 6.57 3.99
CA ASP A 19 -12.67 6.33 5.08
C ASP A 19 -11.17 6.23 4.70
N PRO A 20 -10.32 6.92 5.47
CA PRO A 20 -8.88 6.83 5.32
C PRO A 20 -8.34 5.44 5.63
N VAL A 21 -7.93 4.72 4.59
CA VAL A 21 -7.44 3.32 4.69
C VAL A 21 -6.00 3.23 5.24
N TRP A 22 -5.44 4.35 5.71
CA TRP A 22 -4.10 4.41 6.31
C TRP A 22 -4.05 4.03 7.79
N GLU A 23 -5.20 3.83 8.44
CA GLU A 23 -5.23 3.35 9.82
C GLU A 23 -4.68 1.92 9.91
N GLY A 24 -3.62 1.75 10.69
CA GLY A 24 -2.91 0.47 10.85
C GLY A 24 -1.85 0.17 9.79
N ILE A 25 -1.66 1.06 8.81
CA ILE A 25 -0.49 1.03 7.93
C ILE A 25 0.72 1.61 8.66
N ILE A 26 1.83 0.90 8.58
CA ILE A 26 3.10 1.32 9.17
C ILE A 26 4.13 1.61 8.08
N ILE A 27 5.21 2.29 8.44
CA ILE A 27 6.38 2.46 7.60
C ILE A 27 7.31 1.28 7.84
N GLY A 28 7.68 0.58 6.76
CA GLY A 28 8.69 -0.46 6.77
C GLY A 28 9.92 -0.04 5.97
N LYS A 29 11.07 -0.63 6.28
CA LYS A 29 12.29 -0.53 5.47
C LYS A 29 12.58 -1.87 4.82
N ILE A 30 12.72 -1.88 3.49
CA ILE A 30 13.14 -3.09 2.80
C ILE A 30 14.62 -3.32 3.09
N ILE A 31 14.95 -4.37 3.82
CA ILE A 31 16.34 -4.70 4.16
C ILE A 31 16.95 -5.71 3.19
N LYS A 32 16.10 -6.50 2.52
CA LYS A 32 16.51 -7.47 1.50
C LYS A 32 15.45 -7.60 0.41
N CYS A 33 15.84 -7.74 -0.84
CA CYS A 33 14.92 -7.84 -1.98
C CYS A 33 15.50 -8.79 -3.05
N GLU A 34 14.94 -10.00 -3.12
CA GLU A 34 15.42 -11.05 -4.03
C GLU A 34 14.36 -11.38 -5.09
N LYS A 35 14.80 -11.86 -6.25
CA LYS A 35 13.87 -12.35 -7.28
C LYS A 35 13.10 -13.56 -6.75
N HIS A 36 11.80 -13.60 -7.00
CA HIS A 36 10.98 -14.73 -6.58
C HIS A 36 11.37 -16.01 -7.34
N PRO A 37 11.57 -17.16 -6.65
CA PRO A 37 12.10 -18.38 -7.28
C PRO A 37 11.17 -18.94 -8.37
N ASN A 38 9.85 -18.78 -8.17
CA ASN A 38 8.81 -19.33 -9.05
C ASN A 38 8.03 -18.26 -9.86
N ALA A 39 8.53 -17.02 -9.95
CA ALA A 39 7.84 -15.93 -10.65
C ALA A 39 8.79 -14.82 -11.13
N ASP A 40 8.80 -14.55 -12.43
CA ASP A 40 9.72 -13.55 -13.00
C ASP A 40 9.42 -12.10 -12.63
N ARG A 41 8.14 -11.79 -12.38
CA ARG A 41 7.66 -10.42 -12.13
C ARG A 41 7.48 -10.09 -10.65
N LEU A 42 7.82 -11.03 -9.75
CA LEU A 42 7.68 -10.84 -8.31
C LEU A 42 9.03 -10.86 -7.65
N LYS A 43 9.13 -10.15 -6.53
CA LYS A 43 10.28 -10.15 -5.63
C LYS A 43 9.84 -10.57 -4.24
N VAL A 44 10.72 -11.25 -3.53
CA VAL A 44 10.56 -11.59 -2.11
C VAL A 44 11.35 -10.55 -1.33
N CYS A 45 10.64 -9.76 -0.53
CA CYS A 45 11.23 -8.68 0.24
C CYS A 45 11.21 -9.04 1.72
N GLU A 46 12.34 -8.89 2.40
CA GLU A 46 12.39 -8.84 3.85
C GLU A 46 12.26 -7.38 4.27
N VAL A 47 11.23 -7.09 5.06
CA VAL A 47 10.88 -5.72 5.45
C VAL A 47 10.93 -5.59 6.96
N ASP A 48 11.80 -4.69 7.43
CA ASP A 48 11.87 -4.27 8.82
C ASP A 48 10.67 -3.37 9.14
N CYS A 49 9.84 -3.81 10.08
CA CYS A 49 8.63 -3.15 10.55
C CYS A 49 8.82 -2.54 11.96
N GLY A 50 10.06 -2.30 12.38
CA GLY A 50 10.46 -1.78 13.68
C GLY A 50 10.74 -2.90 14.69
N ASN A 51 9.68 -3.54 15.20
CA ASN A 51 9.82 -4.59 16.23
C ASN A 51 9.93 -6.01 15.66
N GLU A 52 9.69 -6.17 14.36
CA GLU A 52 9.64 -7.47 13.69
C GLU A 52 10.05 -7.31 12.22
N HIS A 53 10.57 -8.37 11.63
CA HIS A 53 10.77 -8.45 10.19
C HIS A 53 9.65 -9.27 9.56
N ARG A 54 9.27 -8.92 8.34
CA ARG A 54 8.22 -9.62 7.58
C ARG A 54 8.70 -9.95 6.18
N THR A 55 8.46 -11.19 5.76
CA THR A 55 8.59 -11.59 4.36
C THR A 55 7.34 -11.17 3.61
N ILE A 56 7.51 -10.35 2.58
CA ILE A 56 6.43 -9.83 1.75
C ILE A 56 6.79 -10.03 0.28
N VAL A 57 5.89 -10.68 -0.46
CA VAL A 57 6.04 -10.81 -1.91
C VAL A 57 5.45 -9.58 -2.58
N CYS A 58 6.24 -8.87 -3.38
CA CYS A 58 5.84 -7.63 -4.03
C CYS A 58 6.09 -7.70 -5.54
N GLY A 59 5.14 -7.16 -6.32
CA GLY A 59 5.24 -7.01 -7.77
C GLY A 59 5.49 -5.58 -8.24
N GLY A 60 5.85 -4.68 -7.31
CA GLY A 60 6.08 -3.27 -7.60
C GLY A 60 7.28 -3.06 -8.52
N ILE A 61 7.18 -2.14 -9.48
CA ILE A 61 8.24 -1.93 -10.47
C ILE A 61 9.50 -1.28 -9.87
N ASN A 62 9.31 -0.44 -8.86
CA ASN A 62 10.34 0.32 -8.15
C ASN A 62 10.73 -0.32 -6.80
N VAL A 63 10.28 -1.55 -6.52
CA VAL A 63 10.64 -2.25 -5.28
C VAL A 63 12.12 -2.66 -5.30
N GLN A 64 12.87 -2.25 -4.28
CA GLN A 64 14.31 -2.49 -4.17
C GLN A 64 14.75 -2.49 -2.70
N GLU A 65 16.01 -2.84 -2.45
CA GLU A 65 16.58 -2.78 -1.09
C GLU A 65 16.79 -1.35 -0.63
N ASN A 66 16.80 -1.15 0.69
CA ASN A 66 17.11 0.09 1.40
C ASN A 66 16.14 1.27 1.19
N ILE A 67 14.92 1.02 0.69
CA ILE A 67 13.88 2.05 0.61
C ILE A 67 12.85 1.94 1.74
N LEU A 68 12.24 3.07 2.09
CA LEU A 68 11.13 3.16 3.02
C LEU A 68 9.80 3.08 2.28
N VAL A 69 8.89 2.24 2.76
CA VAL A 69 7.63 1.93 2.08
C VAL A 69 6.49 1.80 3.08
N PRO A 70 5.23 2.10 2.70
CA PRO A 70 4.08 1.76 3.52
C PRO A 70 3.84 0.24 3.48
N VAL A 71 3.61 -0.34 4.65
CA VAL A 71 3.34 -1.76 4.82
C VAL A 71 2.00 -1.93 5.53
N ALA A 72 1.08 -2.62 4.86
CA ALA A 72 -0.16 -3.07 5.44
C ALA A 72 0.00 -4.50 5.98
N LYS A 73 -0.24 -4.67 7.28
CA LYS A 73 -0.18 -5.98 7.95
C LYS A 73 -1.47 -6.78 7.69
N PRO A 74 -1.46 -8.11 7.87
CA PRO A 74 -2.69 -8.89 7.89
C PRO A 74 -3.72 -8.31 8.87
N GLY A 75 -4.99 -8.27 8.47
CA GLY A 75 -6.09 -7.62 9.18
C GLY A 75 -6.32 -6.16 8.79
N ILE A 76 -5.38 -5.53 8.08
CA ILE A 76 -5.57 -4.17 7.54
C ILE A 76 -6.29 -4.24 6.20
N LYS A 77 -7.19 -3.29 5.98
CA LYS A 77 -7.88 -3.13 4.70
C LYS A 77 -7.05 -2.27 3.76
N VAL A 78 -7.04 -2.56 2.47
CA VAL A 78 -6.40 -1.76 1.41
C VAL A 78 -7.28 -1.74 0.17
N TYR A 79 -7.18 -0.70 -0.65
CA TYR A 79 -7.84 -0.67 -1.95
C TYR A 79 -7.07 -1.51 -2.96
N VAL A 80 -7.68 -2.56 -3.47
CA VAL A 80 -7.13 -3.35 -4.57
C VAL A 80 -7.70 -2.83 -5.89
N GLY A 81 -6.82 -2.57 -6.85
CA GLY A 81 -7.19 -2.00 -8.15
C GLY A 81 -7.86 -0.62 -8.06
N GLY A 82 -7.61 0.12 -6.97
CA GLY A 82 -8.14 1.46 -6.71
C GLY A 82 -9.67 1.54 -6.54
N ARG A 83 -10.35 0.41 -6.29
CA ARG A 83 -11.82 0.34 -6.29
C ARG A 83 -12.42 -0.47 -5.16
N GLU A 84 -11.80 -1.57 -4.78
CA GLU A 84 -12.38 -2.51 -3.80
C GLU A 84 -11.55 -2.52 -2.52
N LEU A 85 -12.20 -2.30 -1.38
CA LEU A 85 -11.56 -2.34 -0.08
C LEU A 85 -11.50 -3.79 0.43
N VAL A 86 -10.30 -4.37 0.46
CA VAL A 86 -10.07 -5.79 0.81
C VAL A 86 -9.25 -5.87 2.08
N GLU A 87 -9.69 -6.69 3.04
CA GLU A 87 -8.92 -7.02 4.24
C GLU A 87 -7.82 -8.02 3.91
N LEU A 88 -6.58 -7.67 4.23
CA LEU A 88 -5.42 -8.52 3.97
C LEU A 88 -5.41 -9.73 4.89
N LYS A 89 -5.12 -10.89 4.31
CA LYS A 89 -4.87 -12.13 5.04
C LYS A 89 -3.47 -12.62 4.71
N PRO A 90 -2.82 -13.40 5.59
CA PRO A 90 -1.59 -14.08 5.24
C PRO A 90 -1.87 -15.02 4.07
N VAL A 91 -1.01 -14.99 3.04
CA VAL A 91 -1.17 -15.81 1.84
C VAL A 91 0.14 -16.44 1.43
N VAL A 92 0.05 -17.59 0.76
CA VAL A 92 1.19 -18.22 0.10
C VAL A 92 1.11 -17.92 -1.38
N ILE A 93 2.11 -17.22 -1.91
CA ILE A 93 2.20 -16.87 -3.33
C ILE A 93 3.23 -17.79 -3.95
N ARG A 94 2.78 -18.74 -4.78
CA ARG A 94 3.66 -19.65 -5.55
C ARG A 94 4.73 -20.34 -4.69
N GLY A 95 4.35 -20.76 -3.49
CA GLY A 95 5.19 -21.48 -2.54
C GLY A 95 5.98 -20.60 -1.56
N VAL A 96 5.87 -19.27 -1.64
CA VAL A 96 6.51 -18.35 -0.68
C VAL A 96 5.43 -17.68 0.17
N GLU A 97 5.63 -17.69 1.49
CA GLU A 97 4.74 -17.01 2.43
C GLU A 97 4.88 -15.48 2.31
N SER A 98 3.74 -14.79 2.31
CA SER A 98 3.68 -13.33 2.31
C SER A 98 2.82 -12.86 3.49
N ALA A 99 3.44 -12.21 4.45
CA ALA A 99 2.84 -11.79 5.72
C ALA A 99 2.52 -10.29 5.74
N GLY A 100 1.93 -9.79 4.65
CA GLY A 100 1.54 -8.39 4.48
C GLY A 100 1.56 -7.97 3.01
N MET A 101 1.46 -6.66 2.79
CA MET A 101 1.52 -6.04 1.47
C MET A 101 2.32 -4.74 1.54
N ILE A 102 3.22 -4.54 0.57
CA ILE A 102 3.86 -3.24 0.31
C ILE A 102 2.93 -2.47 -0.62
N CYS A 103 2.54 -1.26 -0.22
CA CYS A 103 1.45 -0.55 -0.89
C CYS A 103 1.90 0.58 -1.81
N GLY A 104 1.15 0.76 -2.90
CA GLY A 104 1.09 1.98 -3.70
C GLY A 104 0.30 3.09 -3.00
N SER A 105 0.41 4.31 -3.52
CA SER A 105 -0.32 5.46 -2.96
C SER A 105 -1.82 5.42 -3.25
N ASP A 106 -2.23 4.86 -4.39
CA ASP A 106 -3.61 4.62 -4.78
C ASP A 106 -4.29 3.58 -3.89
N GLU A 107 -3.56 2.53 -3.51
CA GLU A 107 -4.05 1.44 -2.67
C GLU A 107 -4.38 1.89 -1.24
N ILE A 108 -3.78 2.99 -0.79
CA ILE A 108 -3.93 3.52 0.58
C ILE A 108 -4.63 4.88 0.62
N GLY A 109 -5.24 5.31 -0.49
CA GLY A 109 -5.99 6.57 -0.56
C GLY A 109 -5.12 7.83 -0.49
N LEU A 110 -3.82 7.73 -0.78
CA LEU A 110 -2.87 8.84 -0.80
C LEU A 110 -2.47 9.29 -2.22
N ALA A 111 -3.15 8.80 -3.26
CA ALA A 111 -2.86 9.16 -4.66
C ALA A 111 -2.92 10.68 -4.92
N GLU A 112 -3.73 11.45 -4.20
CA GLU A 112 -3.77 12.91 -4.36
C GLU A 112 -2.51 13.60 -3.83
N LYS A 113 -1.91 13.07 -2.76
CA LYS A 113 -0.68 13.61 -2.15
C LYS A 113 0.59 13.05 -2.79
N PHE A 114 0.52 11.81 -3.27
CA PHE A 114 1.60 11.09 -3.92
C PHE A 114 1.06 10.42 -5.19
N PRO A 115 0.89 11.18 -6.29
CA PRO A 115 0.37 10.61 -7.52
C PRO A 115 1.34 9.56 -8.07
N PRO A 116 0.88 8.33 -8.34
CA PRO A 116 1.72 7.35 -9.02
C PRO A 116 1.95 7.81 -10.46
N THR A 117 3.18 7.65 -10.95
CA THR A 117 3.58 8.00 -12.32
C THR A 117 3.33 6.84 -13.28
N GLN A 118 3.43 5.61 -12.78
CA GLN A 118 3.31 4.39 -13.57
C GLN A 118 2.41 3.35 -12.86
N GLU A 119 1.87 2.41 -13.63
CA GLU A 119 1.15 1.27 -13.07
C GLU A 119 2.08 0.39 -12.21
N LYS A 120 1.56 -0.10 -11.07
CA LYS A 120 2.30 -0.93 -10.11
C LYS A 120 3.52 -0.25 -9.48
N GLU A 121 3.49 1.08 -9.40
CA GLU A 121 4.46 1.84 -8.61
C GLU A 121 4.10 1.76 -7.13
N ILE A 122 5.04 1.31 -6.30
CA ILE A 122 4.90 1.36 -4.84
C ILE A 122 5.25 2.76 -4.33
N LEU A 123 4.67 3.15 -3.20
CA LEU A 123 4.97 4.45 -2.61
C LEU A 123 6.36 4.42 -1.95
N ASP A 124 7.29 5.17 -2.52
CA ASP A 124 8.62 5.38 -1.96
C ASP A 124 8.63 6.59 -1.02
N LEU A 125 8.93 6.33 0.26
CA LEU A 125 9.02 7.31 1.33
C LEU A 125 10.47 7.63 1.71
N SER A 126 11.46 7.15 0.96
CA SER A 126 12.90 7.31 1.27
C SER A 126 13.39 8.76 1.21
N LYS A 127 12.60 9.66 0.59
CA LYS A 127 12.83 11.11 0.67
C LYS A 127 12.62 11.67 2.09
N TYR A 128 11.99 10.90 2.97
CA TYR A 128 11.81 11.21 4.38
C TYR A 128 12.72 10.33 5.23
N ASN A 129 13.05 10.80 6.42
CA ASN A 129 13.84 10.04 7.39
C ASN A 129 12.95 9.49 8.51
N PHE A 130 12.04 8.57 8.15
CA PHE A 130 11.13 7.94 9.11
C PHE A 130 11.76 6.69 9.73
N ALA A 131 11.47 6.47 11.02
CA ALA A 131 11.83 5.22 11.68
C ALA A 131 10.86 4.09 11.25
N PRO A 132 11.37 2.88 10.96
CA PRO A 132 10.52 1.70 10.75
C PRO A 132 9.59 1.44 11.94
N GLY A 133 8.39 0.94 11.66
CA GLY A 133 7.34 0.68 12.65
C GLY A 133 6.48 1.89 13.02
N LEU A 134 6.85 3.10 12.59
CA LEU A 134 6.01 4.29 12.76
C LEU A 134 4.72 4.16 11.95
N THR A 135 3.58 4.53 12.52
CA THR A 135 2.32 4.54 11.76
C THR A 135 2.37 5.60 10.67
N LEU A 136 1.82 5.27 9.50
CA LEU A 136 1.82 6.17 8.35
C LEU A 136 1.09 7.48 8.68
N ALA A 137 0.00 7.38 9.45
CA ALA A 137 -0.76 8.52 9.94
C ALA A 137 0.08 9.51 10.76
N ASN A 138 0.91 9.01 11.69
CA ASN A 138 1.77 9.85 12.51
C ASN A 138 2.94 10.41 11.69
N ALA A 139 3.56 9.59 10.85
CA ALA A 139 4.68 10.00 10.02
C ALA A 139 4.33 11.17 9.09
N LEU A 140 3.15 11.09 8.45
CA LEU A 140 2.68 12.09 7.51
C LEU A 140 1.80 13.18 8.14
N LYS A 141 1.62 13.15 9.47
CA LYS A 141 0.76 14.07 10.25
C LYS A 141 -0.66 14.16 9.68
N LEU A 142 -1.24 13.00 9.36
CA LEU A 142 -2.57 12.89 8.75
C LEU A 142 -3.71 12.98 9.77
N ILE A 143 -3.41 12.79 11.05
CA ILE A 143 -4.34 12.94 12.16
C ILE A 143 -3.93 14.19 12.96
N LYS A 144 -4.88 15.09 13.21
CA LYS A 144 -4.71 16.29 14.05
C LYS A 144 -5.05 15.99 15.50
#